data_AF-A0A928HFG8-F1
#
_entry.id   AF-A0A928HFG8-F1
#
_cell.length_a   1.000
_cell.length_b   1.000
_cell.length_c   1.000
_cell.angle_alpha   90.00
_cell.angle_beta   90.00
_cell.angle_gamma   90.00
#
_symmetry.space_group_name_H-M   'P 1'
#
loop_
_entity.id
_entity.type
_entity.pdbx_description
1 polymer ?
#
loop_
_entity_poly.entity_id
_entity_poly.type
_entity_poly.pdbx_seq_one_letter_code
_entity_poly.pdbx_strand_id
1 'polypeptide(L)'
;MLQIKMNQKKKKVDYIALASPFMRIPRMKVSGARALLDLGIKEIFELKGRDPNSLLADYSKIKKPDADLLGYFTLAVEFADSD
;
A
#
# COMPACT_ATOMS: atom_id res chain seq x y z
N MET A 1 33.84 -20.65 15.71
CA MET A 1 32.70 -19.75 15.97
C MET A 1 31.69 -19.97 14.84
N LEU A 2 30.64 -20.76 15.08
CA LEU A 2 29.65 -21.08 14.04
C LEU A 2 28.57 -19.99 14.02
N GLN A 3 28.48 -19.25 12.93
CA GLN A 3 27.48 -18.20 12.73
C GLN A 3 26.16 -18.87 12.30
N ILE A 4 25.19 -18.92 13.21
CA ILE A 4 23.85 -19.43 12.95
C ILE A 4 23.16 -18.43 12.00
N LYS A 5 22.97 -18.82 10.73
CA LYS A 5 22.07 -18.08 9.81
C LYS A 5 20.66 -18.17 10.40
N MET A 6 20.15 -17.05 10.92
CA MET A 6 18.75 -16.95 11.31
C MET A 6 17.89 -17.24 10.08
N ASN A 7 17.20 -18.37 10.11
CA ASN A 7 16.24 -18.80 9.09
C ASN A 7 15.18 -17.70 8.97
N GLN A 8 15.26 -16.85 7.94
CA GLN A 8 14.30 -15.76 7.74
C GLN A 8 12.92 -16.38 7.58
N LYS A 9 12.08 -16.22 8.61
CA LYS A 9 10.71 -16.70 8.61
C LYS A 9 10.00 -16.00 7.45
N LYS A 10 9.62 -16.75 6.41
CA LYS A 10 8.86 -16.20 5.26
C LYS A 10 7.68 -15.40 5.82
N LYS A 11 7.64 -14.10 5.54
CA LYS A 11 6.54 -13.22 5.94
C LYS A 11 5.26 -13.79 5.31
N LYS A 12 4.22 -14.03 6.13
CA LYS A 12 2.93 -14.50 5.61
C LYS A 12 2.44 -13.48 4.57
N VAL A 13 2.02 -13.99 3.42
CA VAL A 13 1.46 -13.18 2.35
C VAL A 13 0.13 -12.58 2.83
N ASP A 14 -0.03 -11.27 2.62
CA ASP A 14 -1.28 -10.57 2.93
C ASP A 14 -2.27 -10.80 1.78
N TYR A 15 -3.07 -11.86 1.90
CA TYR A 15 -4.03 -12.24 0.87
C TYR A 15 -5.19 -11.24 0.72
N ILE A 16 -5.48 -10.44 1.76
CA ILE A 16 -6.54 -9.42 1.68
C ILE A 16 -6.07 -8.29 0.76
N ALA A 17 -4.85 -7.80 0.95
CA ALA A 17 -4.26 -6.81 0.06
C ALA A 17 -4.04 -7.38 -1.35
N LEU A 18 -3.60 -8.63 -1.47
CA LEU A 18 -3.39 -9.29 -2.76
C LEU A 18 -4.70 -9.46 -3.58
N ALA A 19 -5.84 -9.64 -2.92
CA ALA A 19 -7.14 -9.76 -3.56
C ALA A 19 -7.87 -8.42 -3.77
N SER A 20 -7.32 -7.31 -3.25
CA SER A 20 -7.94 -5.99 -3.34
C SER A 20 -7.96 -5.45 -4.78
N PRO A 21 -8.88 -4.54 -5.12
CA PRO A 21 -8.91 -3.93 -6.45
C PRO A 21 -7.63 -3.14 -6.76
N PHE A 22 -6.93 -2.64 -5.74
CA PHE A 22 -5.68 -1.88 -5.90
C PHE A 22 -4.57 -2.67 -6.61
N MET A 23 -4.61 -4.01 -6.58
CA MET A 23 -3.65 -4.83 -7.30
C MET A 23 -3.81 -4.78 -8.83
N ARG A 24 -4.89 -4.17 -9.35
CA ARG A 24 -5.06 -3.88 -10.78
C ARG A 24 -4.23 -2.68 -11.23
N ILE A 25 -3.80 -1.83 -10.30
CA ILE A 25 -3.00 -0.63 -10.59
C ILE A 25 -1.58 -1.08 -10.97
N PRO A 26 -1.07 -0.70 -12.16
CA PRO A 26 0.28 -1.06 -12.57
C PRO A 26 1.34 -0.63 -11.55
N ARG A 27 2.31 -1.52 -11.28
CA ARG A 27 3.42 -1.32 -10.32
C ARG A 27 3.01 -1.22 -8.84
N MET A 28 1.73 -1.40 -8.51
CA MET A 28 1.29 -1.49 -7.12
C MET A 28 1.88 -2.73 -6.44
N LYS A 29 2.41 -2.55 -5.23
CA LYS A 29 2.84 -3.66 -4.37
C LYS A 29 1.81 -3.90 -3.27
N VAL A 30 1.82 -5.13 -2.73
CA VAL A 30 0.94 -5.56 -1.63
C VAL A 30 1.02 -4.62 -0.42
N SER A 31 2.18 -4.03 -0.13
CA SER A 31 2.33 -3.04 0.95
C SER A 31 1.53 -1.76 0.71
N GLY A 32 1.53 -1.23 -0.51
CA GLY A 32 0.74 -0.05 -0.89
C GLY A 32 -0.76 -0.35 -0.85
N ALA A 33 -1.18 -1.47 -1.44
CA ALA A 33 -2.56 -1.95 -1.36
C ALA A 33 -3.02 -2.14 0.09
N ARG A 34 -2.18 -2.71 0.95
CA ARG A 34 -2.50 -2.89 2.37
C ARG A 34 -2.65 -1.55 3.10
N ALA A 35 -1.81 -0.58 2.78
CA ALA A 35 -1.89 0.74 3.40
C ALA A 35 -3.19 1.49 3.04
N LEU A 36 -3.66 1.36 1.79
CA LEU A 36 -4.96 1.89 1.37
C LEU A 36 -6.11 1.22 2.12
N LEU A 37 -6.06 -0.10 2.31
CA LEU A 37 -7.05 -0.84 3.10
C LEU A 37 -7.01 -0.45 4.59
N ASP A 38 -5.83 -0.21 5.15
CA ASP A 38 -5.66 0.26 6.54
C ASP A 38 -6.24 1.68 6.74
N LEU A 39 -6.26 2.51 5.67
CA LEU A 39 -6.98 3.79 5.63
C LEU A 39 -8.51 3.64 5.48
N GLY A 40 -9.01 2.41 5.34
CA GLY A 40 -10.42 2.11 5.15
C GLY A 40 -10.92 2.30 3.71
N ILE A 41 -10.03 2.56 2.75
CA ILE A 41 -10.36 2.70 1.33
C ILE A 41 -10.47 1.30 0.74
N LYS A 42 -11.58 0.99 0.09
CA LYS A 42 -11.87 -0.37 -0.40
C LYS A 42 -11.89 -0.44 -1.92
N GLU A 43 -12.24 0.64 -2.59
CA GLU A 43 -12.40 0.72 -4.03
C GLU A 43 -11.54 1.82 -4.64
N ILE A 44 -11.18 1.67 -5.93
CA ILE A 44 -10.28 2.60 -6.63
C ILE A 44 -10.94 3.98 -6.79
N PHE A 45 -12.22 4.05 -7.14
CA PHE A 45 -12.92 5.31 -7.39
C PHE A 45 -12.95 6.25 -6.16
N GLU A 46 -12.81 5.71 -4.94
CA GLU A 46 -12.76 6.49 -3.71
C GLU A 46 -11.50 7.37 -3.61
N LEU A 47 -10.49 7.11 -4.45
CA LEU A 47 -9.24 7.86 -4.54
C LEU A 47 -9.32 9.06 -5.48
N LYS A 48 -10.38 9.15 -6.30
CA LYS A 48 -10.51 10.19 -7.33
C LYS A 48 -10.49 11.59 -6.69
N GLY A 49 -9.61 12.46 -7.19
CA GLY A 49 -9.41 13.80 -6.68
C GLY A 49 -8.81 13.90 -5.27
N ARG A 50 -8.34 12.80 -4.67
CA ARG A 50 -7.59 12.86 -3.40
C ARG A 50 -6.16 13.30 -3.63
N ASP A 51 -5.60 13.99 -2.64
CA ASP A 51 -4.18 14.31 -2.64
C ASP A 51 -3.35 13.16 -2.01
N PRO A 52 -2.32 12.63 -2.71
CA PRO A 52 -1.45 11.57 -2.18
C PRO A 52 -0.74 11.94 -0.87
N ASN A 53 -0.34 13.21 -0.69
CA ASN A 53 0.35 13.64 0.54
C ASN A 53 -0.61 13.62 1.74
N SER A 54 -1.86 14.01 1.53
CA SER A 54 -2.92 13.93 2.52
C SER A 54 -3.18 12.47 2.95
N LEU A 55 -3.23 11.53 1.99
CA LEU A 55 -3.31 10.10 2.29
C LEU A 55 -2.12 9.61 3.14
N LEU A 56 -0.90 10.06 2.82
CA LEU A 56 0.30 9.73 3.60
C LEU A 56 0.25 10.30 5.02
N ALA A 57 -0.23 11.54 5.16
CA ALA A 57 -0.39 12.19 6.46
C ALA A 57 -1.41 11.45 7.32
N ASP A 58 -2.53 11.03 6.75
CA ASP A 58 -3.54 10.23 7.45
C ASP A 58 -3.01 8.85 7.83
N TYR A 59 -2.30 8.17 6.92
CA TYR A 59 -1.71 6.87 7.22
C TYR A 59 -0.68 6.96 8.36
N SER A 60 0.09 8.05 8.39
CA SER A 60 1.10 8.32 9.43
C SER A 60 0.52 8.44 10.84
N LYS A 61 -0.78 8.75 10.97
CA LYS A 61 -1.49 8.75 12.26
C LYS A 61 -1.78 7.32 12.77
N ILE A 62 -1.74 6.33 11.89
CA ILE A 62 -2.06 4.93 12.19
C ILE A 62 -0.77 4.11 12.34
N LYS A 63 0.19 4.28 11.41
CA LYS A 63 1.44 3.50 11.34
C LYS A 63 2.58 4.34 10.77
N LYS A 64 3.82 3.96 11.09
CA LYS A 64 5.00 4.55 10.44
C LYS A 64 5.01 4.18 8.95
N PRO A 65 5.05 5.14 8.02
CA PRO A 65 5.10 4.86 6.59
C PRO A 65 6.48 4.31 6.19
N ASP A 66 6.47 3.37 5.25
CA ASP A 66 7.67 2.95 4.53
C ASP A 66 8.06 4.04 3.50
N ALA A 67 9.34 4.11 3.12
CA ALA A 67 9.86 5.15 2.24
C ALA A 67 9.15 5.22 0.87
N ASP A 68 8.74 4.07 0.33
CA ASP A 68 8.08 3.97 -0.97
C ASP A 68 6.58 4.33 -0.93
N LEU A 69 5.99 4.52 0.26
CA LEU A 69 4.54 4.52 0.40
C LEU A 69 3.85 5.68 -0.33
N LEU A 70 4.47 6.86 -0.32
CA LEU A 70 3.96 8.01 -1.06
C LEU A 70 3.81 7.70 -2.55
N GLY A 71 4.82 7.02 -3.12
CA GLY A 71 4.78 6.62 -4.53
C GLY A 71 3.62 5.68 -4.85
N TYR A 72 3.27 4.76 -3.94
CA TYR A 72 2.10 3.90 -4.14
C TYR A 72 0.77 4.69 -4.07
N PHE A 73 0.67 5.68 -3.19
CA PHE A 73 -0.51 6.54 -3.12
C PHE A 73 -0.64 7.42 -4.36
N THR A 74 0.45 7.98 -4.85
CA THR A 74 0.48 8.73 -6.12
C THR A 74 -0.01 7.87 -7.28
N LEU A 75 0.55 6.66 -7.44
CA LEU A 75 0.11 5.72 -8.50
C LEU A 75 -1.39 5.41 -8.41
N ALA A 76 -1.92 5.24 -7.19
CA ALA A 76 -3.30 4.87 -6.99
C ALA A 76 -4.27 6.01 -7.34
N VAL A 77 -3.92 7.24 -6.96
CA VAL A 77 -4.69 8.44 -7.31
C VAL A 77 -4.64 8.69 -8.82
N GLU A 78 -3.44 8.69 -9.43
CA GLU A 78 -3.29 8.91 -10.87
C GLU A 78 -4.07 7.89 -11.70
N PHE A 79 -4.07 6.62 -11.27
CA PHE A 79 -4.86 5.57 -11.91
C PHE A 79 -6.36 5.83 -11.76
N ALA A 80 -6.84 6.19 -10.57
CA ALA A 80 -8.25 6.48 -10.32
C ALA A 80 -8.77 7.73 -11.05
N ASP A 81 -7.90 8.72 -11.25
CA ASP A 81 -8.23 9.94 -12.00
C ASP A 81 -8.27 9.71 -13.51
N SER A 82 -7.52 8.71 -14.00
CA SER A 82 -7.43 8.35 -15.42
C SER A 82 -8.50 7.35 -15.89
N ASP A 83 -9.21 6.72 -14.95
CA ASP A 83 -10.39 5.86 -15.17
C ASP A 83 -11.70 6.69 -15.16
#